data_AF-A0A1I5SSX6-F1
#
_entry.id   AF-A0A1I5SSX6-F1
#
_cell.length_a   1.000
_cell.length_b   1.000
_cell.length_c   1.000
_cell.angle_alpha   90.00
_cell.angle_beta   90.00
_cell.angle_gamma   90.00
#
_symmetry.space_group_name_H-M   'P 1'
#
loop_
_entity.id
_entity.type
_entity.pdbx_description
1 polymer ?
#
loop_
_entity_poly.entity_id
_entity_poly.type
_entity_poly.pdbx_seq_one_letter_code
_entity_poly.pdbx_strand_id
1 'polypeptide(L)' 'METAAALDQLAERFGVCCWLGPYTRTYWALVRGGDGWRLVEAVSIRELAIALTCPDGWPWP' A
#
# COMPACT_ATOMS: atom_id res chain seq x y z
N MET A 1 6.72 14.33 -8.81
CA MET A 1 7.96 13.53 -8.82
C MET A 1 8.22 12.86 -7.46
N GLU A 2 7.87 13.49 -6.34
CA GLU A 2 8.06 12.95 -4.98
C GLU A 2 7.21 11.70 -4.65
N THR A 3 6.01 11.59 -5.21
CA THR A 3 5.09 10.47 -4.95
C THR A 3 5.62 9.11 -5.42
N ALA A 4 6.25 9.06 -6.59
CA ALA A 4 6.81 7.82 -7.14
C ALA A 4 7.98 7.34 -6.27
N ALA A 5 8.92 8.23 -5.95
CA ALA A 5 10.05 7.93 -5.07
C ALA A 5 9.60 7.48 -3.66
N ALA A 6 8.49 8.02 -3.14
CA ALA A 6 7.94 7.57 -1.88
C ALA A 6 7.28 6.18 -1.97
N LEU A 7 6.64 5.85 -3.09
CA LEU A 7 6.10 4.51 -3.36
C LEU A 7 7.20 3.47 -3.51
N ASP A 8 8.26 3.78 -4.25
CA ASP A 8 9.43 2.91 -4.41
C ASP A 8 10.06 2.60 -3.05
N GLN A 9 10.29 3.63 -2.21
CA GLN A 9 10.81 3.42 -0.86
C GLN A 9 9.91 2.52 0.00
N LEU A 10 8.58 2.64 -0.12
CA LEU A 10 7.67 1.73 0.59
C LEU A 10 7.71 0.32 0.02
N ALA A 11 7.74 0.17 -1.30
CA ALA A 11 7.83 -1.12 -1.97
C ALA A 11 9.11 -1.87 -1.57
N GLU A 12 10.25 -1.18 -1.55
CA GLU A 12 11.55 -1.71 -1.11
C GLU A 12 11.54 -2.05 0.38
N ARG A 13 11.05 -1.16 1.24
CA ARG A 13 11.05 -1.34 2.69
C ARG A 13 10.21 -2.53 3.14
N PHE A 14 9.05 -2.75 2.50
CA PHE A 14 8.09 -3.78 2.90
C PHE A 14 8.14 -5.02 1.98
N GLY A 15 8.93 -4.98 0.90
CA GLY A 15 9.02 -6.08 -0.08
C GLY A 15 7.70 -6.36 -0.80
N VAL A 16 6.92 -5.32 -1.07
CA VAL A 16 5.55 -5.41 -1.62
C VAL A 16 5.43 -4.59 -2.89
N CYS A 17 4.47 -4.94 -3.75
CA CYS A 17 4.16 -4.12 -4.92
C CYS A 17 3.24 -2.97 -4.50
N CYS A 18 3.67 -1.72 -4.76
CA CYS A 18 2.89 -0.50 -4.51
C CYS A 18 2.65 0.26 -5.82
N TRP A 19 1.47 0.86 -5.99
CA TRP A 19 1.16 1.69 -7.16
C TRP A 19 0.12 2.77 -6.85
N LEU A 20 0.01 3.77 -7.74
CA LEU A 20 -1.05 4.77 -7.71
C LEU A 20 -2.14 4.37 -8.73
N GLY A 21 -3.39 4.29 -8.27
CA GLY A 21 -4.54 4.03 -9.13
C GLY A 21 -4.79 5.21 -10.07
N PRO A 22 -4.76 5.03 -11.40
CA PRO A 22 -4.90 6.15 -12.34
C PRO A 22 -6.29 6.78 -12.33
N TYR A 23 -7.33 5.99 -11.97
CA TYR A 23 -8.72 6.42 -11.95
C TYR A 23 -9.21 6.82 -10.55
N THR A 24 -8.88 6.04 -9.52
CA THR A 24 -9.27 6.32 -8.13
C THR A 24 -8.42 7.41 -7.49
N ARG A 25 -7.21 7.65 -8.02
CA ARG A 25 -6.18 8.53 -7.45
C ARG A 25 -5.78 8.15 -6.02
N THR A 26 -6.00 6.90 -5.65
CA THR A 26 -5.61 6.30 -4.37
C THR A 26 -4.38 5.42 -4.54
N TYR A 27 -3.66 5.21 -3.46
CA TYR A 27 -2.49 4.36 -3.38
C TYR A 27 -2.90 2.93 -3.05
N TRP A 28 -2.23 2.00 -3.71
CA TRP A 28 -2.53 0.59 -3.59
C TRP A 28 -1.28 -0.20 -3.26
N ALA A 29 -1.45 -1.28 -2.50
CA ALA A 29 -0.41 -2.28 -2.35
C ALA A 29 -0.98 -3.70 -2.27
N LEU A 30 -0.19 -4.67 -2.75
CA LEU A 30 -0.47 -6.09 -2.58
C LEU A 30 0.37 -6.65 -1.43
N VAL A 31 -0.29 -7.02 -0.34
CA VAL A 31 0.36 -7.53 0.89
C VAL A 31 0.04 -8.99 1.14
N ARG A 32 0.93 -9.71 1.81
CA ARG A 32 0.68 -11.08 2.26
C ARG A 32 0.30 -11.05 3.74
N GLY A 33 -0.99 -11.26 4.02
CA GLY A 33 -1.51 -11.45 5.38
C GLY A 33 -1.53 -12.93 5.79
N GLY A 34 -2.04 -13.20 6.99
CA GLY A 34 -2.14 -14.57 7.53
C GLY A 34 -2.93 -15.54 6.64
N ASP A 35 -3.99 -15.04 5.97
CA ASP A 35 -4.88 -15.86 5.13
C ASP A 35 -4.57 -15.80 3.63
N GLY A 36 -3.46 -15.15 3.22
CA GLY A 36 -3.06 -15.04 1.82
C GLY A 36 -2.81 -13.62 1.34
N TRP A 37 -2.93 -13.39 0.03
CA TRP A 37 -2.70 -12.08 -0.57
C TRP A 37 -3.91 -11.17 -0.39
N ARG A 38 -3.67 -9.92 -0.02
CA ARG A 38 -4.68 -8.89 0.20
C ARG A 38 -4.31 -7.61 -0.53
N LEU A 39 -5.34 -6.92 -1.02
CA LEU A 39 -5.21 -5.62 -1.66
C LEU A 39 -5.53 -4.54 -0.62
N VAL A 40 -4.65 -3.56 -0.50
CA VAL A 40 -4.79 -2.42 0.41
C VAL A 40 -4.98 -1.16 -0.41
N GLU A 41 -6.02 -0.37 -0.09
CA GLU A 41 -6.23 0.97 -0.61
C GLU A 41 -5.95 2.02 0.48
N ALA A 42 -5.32 3.13 0.09
CA ALA A 42 -5.06 4.27 0.95
C ALA A 42 -5.16 5.59 0.18
N VAL A 43 -5.65 6.66 0.81
CA VAL A 43 -5.73 7.98 0.18
C VAL A 43 -4.42 8.78 0.30
N SER A 44 -3.45 8.30 1.08
CA SER A 44 -2.13 8.90 1.22
C SER A 44 -1.00 7.89 1.39
N ILE A 45 0.24 8.30 1.08
CA ILE A 45 1.46 7.50 1.32
C ILE A 45 1.60 7.13 2.81
N ARG A 46 1.27 8.06 3.71
CA ARG A 46 1.35 7.83 5.16
C ARG A 46 0.38 6.73 5.60
N GLU A 47 -0.84 6.79 5.08
CA GLU A 47 -1.87 5.80 5.35
C GLU A 47 -1.50 4.44 4.77
N LEU A 48 -0.94 4.41 3.54
CA LEU A 48 -0.40 3.18 2.96
C LEU A 48 0.68 2.58 3.87
N ALA A 49 1.62 3.39 4.36
CA ALA A 49 2.68 2.92 5.26
C ALA A 49 2.13 2.33 6.58
N ILE A 50 1.06 2.92 7.13
CA ILE A 50 0.39 2.38 8.33
C ILE A 50 -0.26 1.02 8.00
N ALA A 51 -0.97 0.94 6.88
CA ALA A 51 -1.62 -0.29 6.42
C ALA A 51 -0.62 -1.42 6.18
N LEU A 52 0.55 -1.11 5.61
CA LEU A 52 1.66 -2.07 5.41
C LEU A 52 2.30 -2.54 6.72
N THR A 53 2.20 -1.73 7.78
CA THR A 53 2.75 -2.09 9.11
C THR A 53 1.82 -3.05 9.86
N CYS A 54 0.50 -2.93 9.66
CA CYS A 54 -0.53 -3.77 10.30
C CYS A 54 -1.58 -4.27 9.29
N PRO A 55 -1.21 -5.14 8.35
CA PRO A 55 -2.08 -5.54 7.23
C PRO A 55 -3.32 -6.35 7.66
N ASP A 56 -3.29 -7.01 8.83
CA ASP A 56 -4.43 -7.78 9.34
C ASP A 56 -5.54 -6.91 9.96
N GLY A 57 -5.20 -5.67 10.37
CA GLY A 57 -6.14 -4.74 11.01
C GLY A 57 -6.66 -3.65 10.07
N TRP A 58 -6.22 -3.61 8.82
CA TRP A 58 -6.64 -2.59 7.87
C TRP A 58 -8.05 -2.90 7.33
N PRO A 59 -9.00 -1.96 7.39
CA PRO A 59 -10.34 -2.20 6.86
C PRO A 59 -10.25 -2.50 5.37
N TRP A 60 -10.94 -3.57 4.97
CA TRP A 60 -11.13 -3.94 3.57
C TRP A 60 -12.18 -2.99 2.95
N PRO A 61 -11.98 -2.47 1.73
CA PRO A 61 -13.05 -1.79 1.00
C PRO A 61 -14.16 -2.76 0.57
#